data_AF-A0A9P6DJ11-F1
#
_entry.id   AF-A0A9P6DJ11-F1
#
_cell.length_a   1.000
_cell.length_b   1.000
_cell.length_c   1.000
_cell.angle_alpha   90.00
_cell.angle_beta   90.00
_cell.angle_gamma   90.00
#
_symmetry.space_group_name_H-M   'P 1'
#
loop_
_entity.id
_entity.type
_entity.pdbx_description
1 polymer ?
#
loop_
_entity_poly.entity_id
_entity_poly.type
_entity_poly.pdbx_seq_one_letter_code
_entity_poly.pdbx_strand_id
1 'polypeptide(L)'
;ELNRLKKDKWVNIQLNLCALCEQLLKKLRARKFELATLDRANSSCILDQKTKAHVEKAVKNRSGGIEATVKKYNARLKELVVLRGRGGIRRDAYIPPMLTMDGLYKLDVDQDIWED
;
A
#
# COMPACT_ATOMS: atom_id res chain seq x y z
N GLU A 1 9.08 -24.96 17.32
CA GLU A 1 8.55 -23.58 17.33
C GLU A 1 8.06 -23.03 15.99
N LEU A 2 8.92 -22.85 14.97
CA LEU A 2 8.60 -22.08 13.75
C LEU A 2 7.37 -22.57 12.97
N ASN A 3 7.19 -23.89 12.87
CA ASN A 3 6.04 -24.50 12.19
C ASN A 3 4.71 -24.33 12.95
N ARG A 4 4.75 -24.04 14.26
CA ARG A 4 3.55 -23.76 15.07
C ARG A 4 3.07 -22.33 14.83
N LEU A 5 4.00 -21.38 14.79
CA LEU A 5 3.74 -19.97 14.45
C LEU A 5 3.29 -19.80 12.99
N LYS A 6 3.88 -20.55 12.04
CA LYS A 6 3.39 -20.62 10.65
C LYS A 6 1.99 -21.21 10.51
N LYS A 7 1.49 -21.97 11.48
CA LYS A 7 0.11 -22.49 11.48
C LYS A 7 -0.87 -21.56 12.21
N ASP A 8 -0.35 -20.55 12.91
CA ASP A 8 -1.17 -19.56 13.56
C ASP A 8 -1.77 -18.62 12.51
N LYS A 9 -3.10 -18.65 12.38
CA LYS A 9 -3.84 -17.80 11.44
C LYS A 9 -3.58 -16.32 11.71
N TRP A 10 -3.37 -15.94 12.96
CA TRP A 10 -3.12 -14.55 13.33
C TRP A 10 -1.77 -14.07 12.80
N VAL A 11 -0.69 -14.82 13.07
CA VAL A 11 0.67 -14.48 12.61
C VAL A 11 0.73 -14.38 11.08
N ASN A 12 0.06 -15.30 10.39
CA ASN A 12 0.01 -15.26 8.92
C ASN A 12 -0.73 -14.03 8.40
N ILE A 13 -1.85 -13.63 9.01
CA ILE A 13 -2.58 -12.44 8.54
C ILE A 13 -1.77 -11.18 8.82
N GLN A 14 -1.11 -11.08 9.98
CA GLN A 14 -0.21 -9.96 10.29
C GLN A 14 0.94 -9.86 9.28
N LEU A 15 1.63 -10.96 9.00
CA LEU A 15 2.73 -10.98 8.02
C LEU A 15 2.25 -10.57 6.62
N ASN A 16 1.06 -11.03 6.22
CA ASN A 16 0.44 -10.61 4.95
C ASN A 16 0.09 -9.12 4.94
N LEU A 17 -0.41 -8.57 6.05
CA LEU A 17 -0.71 -7.15 6.17
C LEU A 17 0.57 -6.31 6.05
N CYS A 18 1.66 -6.70 6.73
CA CYS A 18 2.96 -6.03 6.62
C CYS A 18 3.48 -6.06 5.18
N ALA A 19 3.44 -7.23 4.52
CA ALA A 19 3.87 -7.35 3.12
C ALA A 19 3.02 -6.49 2.17
N LEU A 20 1.71 -6.37 2.42
CA LEU A 20 0.82 -5.51 1.63
C LEU A 20 1.09 -4.02 1.88
N CYS A 21 1.39 -3.62 3.12
CA CYS A 21 1.83 -2.26 3.44
C CYS A 21 3.14 -1.91 2.72
N GLU A 22 4.15 -2.77 2.80
CA GLU A 22 5.42 -2.56 2.09
C GLU A 22 5.20 -2.44 0.57
N GLN A 23 4.37 -3.32 -0.01
CA GLN A 23 4.07 -3.26 -1.43
C GLN A 23 3.35 -1.95 -1.79
N LEU A 24 2.45 -1.48 -0.93
CA LEU A 24 1.74 -0.22 -1.13
C LEU A 24 2.71 0.96 -1.07
N LEU A 25 3.59 1.01 -0.07
CA LEU A 25 4.63 2.04 0.07
C LEU A 25 5.55 2.08 -1.15
N LYS A 26 6.04 0.92 -1.62
CA LYS A 26 6.87 0.83 -2.83
C LYS A 26 6.16 1.42 -4.05
N LYS A 27 4.87 1.10 -4.23
CA LYS A 27 4.05 1.65 -5.34
C LYS A 27 3.84 3.16 -5.22
N LEU A 28 3.59 3.66 -4.01
CA LEU A 28 3.40 5.08 -3.74
C LEU A 28 4.69 5.88 -4.00
N ARG A 29 5.84 5.40 -3.51
CA ARG A 29 7.17 6.00 -3.78
C ARG A 29 7.47 6.03 -5.27
N ALA A 30 7.23 4.92 -5.97
CA ALA A 30 7.47 4.84 -7.39
C ALA A 30 6.56 5.79 -8.19
N ARG A 31 5.30 6.00 -7.78
CA ARG A 31 4.39 6.99 -8.38
C ARG A 31 4.84 8.44 -8.10
N LYS A 32 5.30 8.74 -6.88
CA LYS A 32 5.84 10.07 -6.51
C LYS A 32 7.04 10.42 -7.39
N PHE A 33 7.97 9.47 -7.57
CA PHE A 33 9.14 9.64 -8.43
C PHE A 33 8.77 9.88 -9.91
N GLU A 34 7.81 9.12 -10.44
CA GLU A 34 7.34 9.32 -11.82
C GLU A 34 6.70 10.68 -12.05
N LEU A 35 5.87 11.17 -11.10
CA LEU A 35 5.29 12.50 -11.17
C LEU A 35 6.36 13.59 -11.13
N ALA A 36 7.31 13.49 -10.19
CA ALA A 36 8.42 14.45 -10.11
C ALA A 36 9.28 14.46 -11.39
N THR A 37 9.46 13.29 -12.01
CA THR A 37 10.16 13.15 -13.30
C THR A 37 9.38 13.85 -14.42
N LEU A 38 8.05 13.67 -14.46
CA LEU A 38 7.17 14.31 -15.44
C LEU A 38 7.15 15.83 -15.29
N ASP A 39 7.07 16.34 -14.06
CA ASP A 39 7.07 17.78 -13.77
C ASP A 39 8.39 18.44 -14.18
N ARG A 40 9.53 17.81 -13.88
CA ARG A 40 10.85 18.30 -14.28
C ARG A 40 10.99 18.35 -15.80
N ALA A 41 10.58 17.28 -16.48
CA ALA A 41 10.75 17.19 -17.92
C ALA A 41 9.75 18.08 -18.70
N ASN A 42 8.56 18.34 -18.16
CA ASN A 42 7.63 19.36 -18.64
C ASN A 42 8.23 20.77 -18.48
N SER A 43 8.83 21.07 -17.31
CA SER A 43 9.43 22.38 -17.02
C SER A 43 10.64 22.68 -17.92
N SER A 44 11.39 21.66 -18.33
CA SER A 44 12.52 21.82 -19.25
C SER A 44 12.11 21.87 -20.73
N CYS A 45 10.82 21.69 -21.07
CA CYS A 45 10.34 21.59 -22.45
C CYS A 45 11.02 20.46 -23.27
N ILE A 46 11.53 19.42 -22.60
CA ILE A 46 12.31 18.32 -23.20
C ILE A 46 11.41 17.15 -23.65
N LEU A 47 10.15 17.10 -23.22
CA LEU A 47 9.26 15.98 -23.49
C LEU A 47 8.50 16.09 -24.83
N ASP A 48 8.76 15.14 -25.73
CA ASP A 48 7.88 14.87 -26.86
C ASP A 48 6.50 14.37 -26.38
N GLN A 49 5.46 14.66 -27.16
CA GLN A 49 4.06 14.32 -26.87
C GLN A 49 3.82 12.81 -26.67
N LYS A 50 4.58 11.95 -27.37
CA LYS A 50 4.52 10.49 -27.23
C LYS A 50 5.05 10.05 -25.86
N THR A 51 6.16 10.64 -25.41
CA THR A 51 6.74 10.36 -24.09
C THR A 51 5.82 10.82 -22.96
N LYS A 52 5.15 11.97 -23.10
CA LYS A 52 4.11 12.41 -22.15
C LYS A 52 2.95 11.39 -22.03
N ALA A 53 2.44 10.90 -23.16
CA ALA A 53 1.36 9.91 -23.19
C ALA A 53 1.77 8.57 -22.51
N HIS A 54 3.03 8.14 -22.69
CA HIS A 54 3.55 6.94 -22.03
C HIS A 54 3.57 7.08 -20.51
N VAL A 55 4.03 8.23 -19.98
CA VAL A 55 4.09 8.46 -18.54
C VAL A 55 2.69 8.63 -17.95
N GLU A 56 1.78 9.34 -18.60
CA GLU A 56 0.37 9.44 -18.16
C GLU A 56 -0.32 8.07 -18.06
N LYS A 57 -0.08 7.19 -19.05
CA LYS A 57 -0.59 5.81 -19.04
C LYS A 57 0.02 5.02 -17.88
N ALA A 58 1.30 5.18 -17.59
CA ALA A 58 1.97 4.54 -16.46
C ALA A 58 1.35 4.98 -15.11
N VAL A 59 1.11 6.29 -14.93
CA VAL A 59 0.47 6.84 -13.72
C VAL A 59 -0.95 6.30 -13.53
N LYS A 60 -1.75 6.24 -14.61
CA LYS A 60 -3.11 5.67 -14.57
C LYS A 60 -3.10 4.18 -14.20
N ASN A 61 -2.24 3.39 -14.84
CA ASN A 61 -2.11 1.95 -14.56
C ASN A 61 -1.68 1.69 -13.11
N ARG A 62 -0.75 2.48 -12.57
CA ARG A 62 -0.30 2.37 -11.18
C ARG A 62 -1.38 2.78 -10.20
N SER A 63 -2.22 3.75 -10.53
CA SER A 63 -3.36 4.15 -9.69
C SER A 63 -4.34 3.00 -9.49
N GLY A 64 -4.68 2.26 -10.54
CA GLY A 64 -5.49 1.04 -10.43
C GLY A 64 -4.78 -0.09 -9.65
N GLY A 65 -3.46 -0.23 -9.83
CA GLY A 65 -2.66 -1.19 -9.07
C GLY A 65 -2.55 -0.88 -7.58
N ILE A 66 -2.58 0.40 -7.19
CA ILE A 66 -2.61 0.88 -5.80
C ILE A 66 -3.99 0.58 -5.20
N GLU A 67 -5.06 0.93 -5.90
CA GLU A 67 -6.44 0.66 -5.47
C GLU A 67 -6.67 -0.83 -5.22
N ALA A 68 -6.19 -1.70 -6.11
CA ALA A 68 -6.28 -3.14 -5.94
C ALA A 68 -5.53 -3.64 -4.69
N THR A 69 -4.36 -3.06 -4.38
CA THR A 69 -3.60 -3.40 -3.17
C THR A 69 -4.32 -2.93 -1.90
N VAL A 70 -4.88 -1.71 -1.91
CA VAL A 70 -5.69 -1.18 -0.78
C VAL A 70 -6.92 -2.05 -0.53
N LYS A 71 -7.63 -2.46 -1.58
CA LYS A 71 -8.77 -3.39 -1.45
C LYS A 71 -8.36 -4.72 -0.82
N LYS A 72 -7.22 -5.29 -1.24
CA LYS A 72 -6.67 -6.53 -0.66
C LYS A 72 -6.31 -6.34 0.82
N TYR A 73 -5.66 -5.23 1.16
CA TYR A 73 -5.30 -4.88 2.54
C TYR A 73 -6.54 -4.80 3.43
N ASN A 74 -7.54 -4.00 3.05
CA ASN A 74 -8.77 -3.85 3.81
C ASN A 74 -9.56 -5.16 3.93
N ALA A 75 -9.52 -6.03 2.91
CA ALA A 75 -10.12 -7.37 2.98
C ALA A 75 -9.45 -8.25 4.05
N ARG A 76 -8.10 -8.28 4.09
CA ARG A 76 -7.36 -9.00 5.14
C ARG A 76 -7.59 -8.44 6.53
N LEU A 77 -7.74 -7.12 6.64
CA LEU A 77 -8.07 -6.48 7.91
C LEU A 77 -9.46 -6.88 8.41
N LYS A 78 -10.46 -7.00 7.52
CA LYS A 78 -11.79 -7.52 7.86
C LYS A 78 -11.72 -8.96 8.36
N GLU A 79 -10.92 -9.82 7.72
CA GLU A 79 -10.69 -11.19 8.19
C GLU A 79 -10.08 -11.21 9.60
N LEU A 80 -9.15 -10.30 9.89
CA LEU A 80 -8.54 -10.13 11.20
C LEU A 80 -9.57 -9.72 12.28
N VAL A 81 -10.44 -8.75 11.97
CA VAL A 81 -11.51 -8.30 12.88
C VAL A 81 -12.50 -9.42 13.18
N VAL A 82 -12.87 -10.22 12.18
CA VAL A 82 -13.74 -11.39 12.37
C VAL A 82 -13.06 -12.44 13.25
N LEU A 83 -11.77 -12.70 13.08
CA LEU A 83 -11.02 -13.63 13.91
C LEU A 83 -10.93 -13.18 15.37
N ARG A 84 -10.81 -11.87 15.62
CA ARG A 84 -10.89 -11.30 16.98
C ARG A 84 -12.26 -11.56 17.60
N GLY A 85 -13.34 -11.29 16.86
CA GLY A 85 -14.71 -11.52 17.35
C GLY A 85 -14.99 -12.98 17.73
N ARG A 86 -14.33 -13.92 17.05
CA ARG A 86 -14.42 -15.37 17.32
C ARG A 86 -13.49 -15.86 18.44
N GLY A 87 -12.75 -14.99 19.11
CA GLY A 87 -11.81 -15.35 20.16
C GLY A 87 -10.50 -15.99 19.67
N GLY A 88 -10.21 -15.92 18.37
CA GLY A 88 -8.97 -16.45 17.78
C GLY A 88 -7.76 -15.52 17.92
N ILE A 89 -7.95 -14.36 18.54
CA ILE A 89 -6.91 -13.35 18.79
C ILE A 89 -7.17 -12.76 20.18
N ARG A 90 -6.10 -12.42 20.92
CA ARG A 90 -6.26 -11.65 22.16
C ARG A 90 -6.94 -10.30 21.86
N ARG A 91 -7.85 -9.88 22.74
CA ARG A 91 -8.65 -8.67 22.54
C ARG A 91 -7.81 -7.39 22.53
N ASP A 92 -6.66 -7.43 23.19
CA ASP A 92 -5.68 -6.34 23.32
C ASP A 92 -4.67 -6.24 22.17
N ALA A 93 -4.68 -7.16 21.20
CA ALA A 93 -3.77 -7.08 20.06
C ALA A 93 -3.98 -5.77 19.27
N TYR A 94 -2.92 -5.23 18.66
CA TYR A 94 -3.07 -4.09 17.77
C TYR A 94 -3.72 -4.50 16.44
N ILE A 95 -4.66 -3.68 15.94
CA ILE A 95 -5.23 -3.81 14.58
C ILE A 95 -4.94 -2.50 13.85
N PRO A 96 -4.22 -2.57 12.71
CA PRO A 96 -4.02 -1.40 11.87
C PRO A 96 -5.34 -0.76 11.40
N PRO A 97 -5.39 0.56 11.15
CA PRO A 97 -6.58 1.20 10.59
C PRO A 97 -6.85 0.78 9.14
N MET A 98 -8.11 0.87 8.70
CA MET A 98 -8.45 0.72 7.27
C MET A 98 -7.84 1.87 6.45
N LEU A 99 -7.37 1.54 5.25
CA LEU A 99 -6.83 2.53 4.34
C LEU A 99 -7.92 3.03 3.40
N THR A 100 -8.14 4.35 3.37
CA THR A 100 -8.98 5.01 2.37
C THR A 100 -8.13 5.45 1.19
N MET A 101 -8.71 5.44 -0.01
CA MET A 101 -8.04 6.05 -1.17
C MET A 101 -7.98 7.58 -1.05
N ASP A 102 -8.96 8.16 -0.37
CA ASP A 102 -8.96 9.57 0.01
C ASP A 102 -7.79 9.84 0.96
N GLY A 103 -6.94 10.80 0.60
CA GLY A 103 -5.74 11.14 1.37
C GLY A 103 -4.54 10.20 1.17
N LEU A 104 -4.68 9.02 0.55
CA LEU A 104 -3.55 8.08 0.38
C LEU A 104 -2.42 8.65 -0.49
N TYR A 105 -2.79 9.46 -1.48
CA TYR A 105 -1.83 10.18 -2.32
C TYR A 105 -1.30 11.47 -1.69
N LYS A 106 -1.94 11.94 -0.61
CA LYS A 106 -1.51 13.08 0.20
C LYS A 106 -0.70 12.66 1.42
N LEU A 107 -0.80 11.39 1.83
CA LEU A 107 0.11 10.79 2.81
C LEU A 107 1.51 11.00 2.25
N ASP A 108 2.30 11.83 2.93
CA ASP A 108 3.68 11.99 2.55
C ASP A 108 4.32 10.62 2.74
N VAL A 109 4.72 10.00 1.63
CA VAL A 109 5.26 8.63 1.62
C VAL A 109 6.63 8.56 2.32
N ASP A 110 7.10 9.71 2.78
CA ASP A 110 8.32 9.98 3.54
C ASP A 110 8.03 10.38 5.01
N GLN A 111 6.77 10.31 5.47
CA GLN A 111 6.48 10.44 6.90
C GLN A 111 6.98 9.16 7.62
N ASP A 112 7.86 9.34 8.61
CA ASP A 112 8.43 8.33 9.54
C ASP A 112 7.40 7.43 10.26
N ILE A 113 6.11 7.56 9.97
CA ILE A 113 5.01 6.80 10.58
C ILE A 113 5.03 5.30 10.15
N TRP A 114 5.90 4.95 9.20
CA TRP A 114 6.12 3.56 8.76
C TRP A 114 7.51 3.02 9.09
N GLU A 115 8.28 3.71 9.92
CA GLU A 115 9.46 3.12 10.55
C GLU A 115 9.02 2.33 11.78
N ASP A 116 9.26 1.01 11.72
CA ASP A 116 9.07 0.05 12.81
C ASP A 116 10.17 0.23 13.87
#